data_AF-A0A927MJ39-F1
#
_entry.id   AF-A0A927MJ39-F1
#
_cell.length_a   1.000
_cell.length_b   1.000
_cell.length_c   1.000
_cell.angle_alpha   90.00
_cell.angle_beta   90.00
_cell.angle_gamma   90.00
#
_symmetry.space_group_name_H-M   'P 1'
#
loop_
_entity.id
_entity.type
_entity.pdbx_description
1 polymer ?
#
loop_
_entity_poly.entity_id
_entity_poly.type
_entity_poly.pdbx_seq_one_letter_code
_entity_poly.pdbx_strand_id
1 'polypeptide(L)'
;MDAPEELTGEPEIDWDDEEATAFLVAIPQITSAEAFDVMVSFAKKQDDTIVVQLVTLLNGRRPFRSFKNKLIEFGVESQWYAFESDYAKSRITEWLERHK
;
A
#
# COMPACT_ATOMS: atom_id res chain seq x y z
N MET A 1 17.55 15.40 -12.70
CA MET A 1 18.67 15.28 -13.64
C MET A 1 19.82 14.80 -12.78
N ASP A 2 20.27 13.58 -13.03
CA ASP A 2 21.35 13.00 -12.24
C ASP A 2 22.63 13.82 -12.43
N ALA A 3 23.49 13.81 -11.40
CA ALA A 3 24.76 14.50 -11.48
C ALA A 3 25.65 13.79 -12.53
N PRO A 4 26.43 14.55 -13.33
CA PRO A 4 27.27 13.96 -14.36
C PRO A 4 28.30 13.01 -13.75
N GLU A 5 28.62 11.92 -14.47
CA GLU A 5 29.59 10.89 -14.06
C GLU A 5 30.93 11.49 -13.61
N GLU A 6 31.39 12.58 -14.23
CA GLU A 6 32.60 13.31 -13.84
C GLU A 6 32.58 13.81 -12.38
N LEU A 7 31.40 13.96 -11.78
CA LEU A 7 31.20 14.44 -10.41
C LEU A 7 30.97 13.28 -9.40
N THR A 8 30.35 12.18 -9.82
CA THR A 8 29.99 11.06 -8.93
C THR A 8 30.98 9.90 -9.01
N GLY A 9 31.65 9.71 -10.14
CA GLY A 9 32.45 8.51 -10.45
C GLY A 9 31.60 7.26 -10.68
N GLU A 10 30.27 7.39 -10.71
CA GLU A 10 29.32 6.32 -11.00
C GLU A 10 28.95 6.38 -12.48
N PRO A 11 29.04 5.26 -13.23
CA PRO A 11 28.68 5.24 -14.64
C PRO A 11 27.20 5.60 -14.80
N GLU A 12 26.90 6.40 -15.82
CA GLU A 12 25.52 6.76 -16.16
C GLU A 12 24.73 5.49 -16.52
N ILE A 13 23.56 5.30 -15.89
CA ILE A 13 22.69 4.16 -16.17
C ILE A 13 21.82 4.51 -17.38
N ASP A 14 22.06 3.85 -18.51
CA ASP A 14 21.12 3.87 -19.63
C ASP A 14 19.92 2.98 -19.30
N TRP A 15 18.85 3.59 -18.80
CA TRP A 15 17.62 2.89 -18.42
C TRP A 15 16.88 2.26 -19.61
N ASP A 16 17.23 2.65 -20.84
CA ASP A 16 16.66 2.11 -22.09
C ASP A 16 17.53 0.97 -22.68
N ASP A 17 18.67 0.64 -22.06
CA ASP A 17 19.50 -0.51 -22.45
C ASP A 17 18.80 -1.83 -22.08
N GLU A 18 18.61 -2.68 -23.09
CA GLU A 18 17.97 -4.00 -22.96
C GLU A 18 18.72 -4.89 -21.94
N GLU A 19 20.05 -4.75 -21.84
CA GLU A 19 20.87 -5.49 -20.88
C GLU A 19 20.69 -4.96 -19.44
N ALA A 20 20.49 -3.65 -19.27
CA ALA A 20 20.20 -3.03 -17.97
C ALA A 20 18.79 -3.41 -17.45
N THR A 21 17.80 -3.47 -18.34
CA THR A 21 16.42 -3.83 -17.96
C THR A 21 16.29 -5.28 -17.46
N ALA A 22 17.22 -6.17 -17.82
CA ALA A 22 17.23 -7.57 -17.39
C ALA A 22 17.38 -7.75 -15.86
N PHE A 23 17.90 -6.75 -15.16
CA PHE A 23 18.11 -6.78 -13.70
C PHE A 23 16.99 -6.09 -12.90
N LEU A 24 15.95 -5.57 -13.56
CA LEU A 24 14.86 -4.88 -12.88
C LEU A 24 13.94 -5.86 -12.16
N VAL A 25 13.60 -5.54 -10.91
CA VAL A 25 12.63 -6.30 -10.11
C VAL A 25 11.39 -5.45 -9.89
N ALA A 26 10.22 -6.00 -10.23
CA ALA A 26 8.96 -5.31 -10.06
C ALA A 26 8.60 -5.10 -8.57
N ILE A 27 8.30 -3.85 -8.21
CA ILE A 27 7.81 -3.49 -6.87
C ILE A 27 6.38 -4.04 -6.71
N PRO A 28 6.07 -4.71 -5.58
CA PRO A 28 4.75 -5.28 -5.35
C PRO A 28 3.68 -4.18 -5.37
N GLN A 29 2.60 -4.44 -6.08
CA GLN A 29 1.41 -3.59 -6.10
C GLN A 29 0.31 -4.24 -5.27
N ILE A 30 -0.46 -3.45 -4.54
CA ILE A 30 -1.63 -3.95 -3.83
C ILE A 30 -2.80 -4.15 -4.80
N THR A 31 -3.36 -5.34 -4.84
CA THR A 31 -4.56 -5.62 -5.62
C THR A 31 -5.80 -5.05 -4.94
N SER A 32 -6.89 -4.84 -5.69
CA SER A 32 -8.16 -4.42 -5.07
C SER A 32 -8.71 -5.45 -4.08
N ALA A 33 -8.44 -6.74 -4.29
CA ALA A 33 -8.82 -7.81 -3.37
C ALA A 33 -8.04 -7.71 -2.05
N GLU A 34 -6.71 -7.58 -2.11
CA GLU A 34 -5.89 -7.37 -0.91
C GLU A 34 -6.29 -6.08 -0.17
N ALA A 35 -6.51 -4.99 -0.91
CA ALA A 35 -6.98 -3.73 -0.30
C ALA A 35 -8.32 -3.91 0.43
N PHE A 36 -9.23 -4.72 -0.13
CA PHE A 36 -10.49 -5.07 0.52
C PHE A 36 -10.25 -5.86 1.82
N ASP A 37 -9.38 -6.86 1.79
CA ASP A 37 -9.05 -7.67 2.96
C ASP A 37 -8.39 -6.85 4.08
N VAL A 38 -7.57 -5.87 3.73
CA VAL A 38 -6.98 -4.92 4.68
C VAL A 38 -8.07 -4.07 5.34
N MET A 39 -9.05 -3.57 4.56
CA MET A 39 -10.19 -2.82 5.10
C MET A 39 -11.05 -3.68 6.05
N VAL A 40 -11.32 -4.94 5.68
CA VAL A 40 -12.03 -5.90 6.55
C VAL A 40 -11.26 -6.16 7.83
N SER A 41 -9.94 -6.35 7.73
CA SER A 41 -9.07 -6.61 8.87
C SER A 41 -9.03 -5.43 9.85
N PHE A 42 -9.00 -4.20 9.34
CA PHE A 42 -9.13 -3.01 10.16
C PHE A 42 -10.51 -2.92 10.82
N ALA A 43 -11.58 -3.13 10.05
CA ALA A 43 -12.95 -3.05 10.55
C ALA A 43 -13.17 -3.98 11.74
N LYS A 44 -12.65 -5.21 11.68
CA LYS A 44 -12.73 -6.22 12.75
C LYS A 44 -11.97 -5.86 14.04
N LYS A 45 -11.07 -4.88 14.00
CA LYS A 45 -10.31 -4.41 15.17
C LYS A 45 -10.98 -3.23 15.90
N GLN A 46 -12.10 -2.73 15.38
CA GLN A 46 -12.83 -1.63 16.01
C GLN A 46 -13.81 -2.13 17.07
N ASP A 47 -14.46 -1.21 17.78
CA ASP A 47 -15.56 -1.54 18.69
C ASP A 47 -16.75 -2.15 17.95
N ASP A 48 -17.52 -3.00 18.62
CA ASP A 48 -18.62 -3.81 18.04
C ASP A 48 -19.59 -2.97 17.18
N THR A 49 -19.95 -1.78 17.62
CA THR A 49 -20.89 -0.89 16.91
C THR A 49 -20.31 -0.33 15.61
N ILE A 50 -18.99 -0.11 15.56
CA ILE A 50 -18.25 0.37 14.40
C ILE A 50 -18.01 -0.79 13.43
N VAL A 51 -17.60 -1.96 13.94
CA VAL A 51 -17.33 -3.18 13.15
C VAL A 51 -18.54 -3.50 12.26
N VAL A 52 -19.73 -3.60 12.84
CA VAL A 52 -20.96 -3.98 12.12
C VAL A 52 -21.25 -3.01 10.97
N GLN A 53 -21.09 -1.70 11.21
CA GLN A 53 -21.35 -0.69 10.19
C GLN A 53 -20.30 -0.73 9.07
N LEU A 54 -19.01 -0.80 9.41
CA LEU A 54 -17.94 -0.84 8.41
C LEU A 54 -18.02 -2.10 7.54
N VAL A 55 -18.26 -3.27 8.13
CA VAL A 55 -18.42 -4.53 7.39
C VAL A 55 -19.65 -4.48 6.48
N THR A 56 -20.75 -3.87 6.93
CA THR A 56 -21.94 -3.69 6.09
C THR A 56 -21.65 -2.82 4.87
N LEU A 57 -20.90 -1.72 5.05
CA LEU A 57 -20.50 -0.83 3.95
C LEU A 57 -19.59 -1.51 2.94
N LEU A 58 -18.67 -2.37 3.40
CA LEU A 58 -17.76 -3.13 2.53
C LEU A 58 -18.52 -4.15 1.67
N ASN A 59 -19.65 -4.66 2.12
CA ASN A 59 -20.52 -5.52 1.31
C ASN A 59 -21.49 -4.74 0.39
N GLY A 60 -21.45 -3.41 0.44
CA GLY A 60 -22.37 -2.52 -0.26
C GLY A 60 -21.84 -1.94 -1.58
N ARG A 61 -22.54 -0.92 -2.08
CA ARG A 61 -22.13 -0.20 -3.30
C ARG A 61 -20.97 0.75 -3.00
N ARG A 62 -19.97 0.78 -3.89
CA ARG A 62 -18.75 1.62 -3.79
C ARG A 62 -18.04 1.44 -2.43
N PRO A 63 -17.68 0.19 -2.07
CA PRO A 63 -17.28 -0.16 -0.71
C PRO A 63 -16.09 0.65 -0.20
N PHE A 64 -15.05 0.82 -1.01
CA PHE A 64 -13.84 1.58 -0.64
C PHE A 64 -14.13 3.04 -0.28
N ARG A 65 -14.96 3.73 -1.08
CA ARG A 65 -15.30 5.14 -0.85
C ARG A 65 -16.20 5.28 0.37
N SER A 66 -17.22 4.42 0.46
CA SER A 66 -18.17 4.44 1.56
C SER A 66 -17.49 4.14 2.90
N PHE A 67 -16.56 3.18 2.91
CA PHE A 67 -15.71 2.88 4.06
C PHE A 67 -14.91 4.09 4.51
N LYS A 68 -14.10 4.70 3.62
CA LYS A 68 -13.26 5.86 3.96
C LYS A 68 -14.08 7.05 4.49
N ASN A 69 -15.22 7.34 3.87
CA ASN A 69 -16.13 8.38 4.34
C ASN A 69 -16.60 8.11 5.78
N LYS A 70 -16.96 6.85 6.08
CA LYS A 70 -17.49 6.49 7.39
C LYS A 70 -16.42 6.55 8.50
N LEU A 71 -15.15 6.31 8.17
CA LEU A 71 -14.06 6.47 9.13
C LEU A 71 -13.94 7.89 9.67
N ILE A 72 -14.19 8.90 8.82
CA ILE A 72 -14.20 10.32 9.19
C ILE A 72 -15.33 10.57 10.20
N GLU A 73 -16.54 10.06 9.91
CA GLU A 73 -17.71 10.20 10.79
C GLU A 73 -17.49 9.55 12.17
N PHE A 74 -16.75 8.44 12.22
CA PHE A 74 -16.42 7.74 13.47
C PHE A 74 -15.19 8.30 14.18
N GLY A 75 -14.44 9.24 13.56
CA GLY A 75 -13.21 9.79 14.15
C GLY A 75 -12.05 8.79 14.24
N VAL A 76 -12.07 7.71 13.47
CA VAL A 76 -11.03 6.65 13.47
C VAL A 76 -10.16 6.67 12.21
N GLU A 77 -10.28 7.71 11.39
CA GLU A 77 -9.52 7.86 10.13
C GLU A 77 -7.99 7.81 10.35
N SER A 78 -7.48 8.49 11.39
CA SER A 78 -6.04 8.46 11.70
C SER A 78 -5.55 7.05 12.05
N GLN A 79 -6.37 6.27 12.75
CA GLN A 79 -6.06 4.87 13.08
C GLN A 79 -6.03 4.00 11.82
N TRP A 80 -6.94 4.26 10.88
CA TRP A 80 -6.92 3.60 9.58
C TRP A 80 -5.64 3.89 8.81
N TYR A 81 -5.22 5.15 8.69
CA TYR A 81 -3.99 5.48 7.95
C TYR A 81 -2.74 4.88 8.58
N ALA A 82 -2.66 4.84 9.92
CA ALA A 82 -1.59 4.14 10.61
C ALA A 82 -1.60 2.64 10.26
N PHE A 83 -2.77 2.00 10.35
CA PHE A 83 -2.94 0.59 10.03
C PHE A 83 -2.58 0.25 8.57
N GLU A 84 -3.06 1.04 7.61
CA GLU A 84 -2.79 0.90 6.18
C GLU A 84 -1.30 1.09 5.89
N SER A 85 -0.67 2.09 6.52
CA SER A 85 0.77 2.34 6.39
C SER A 85 1.60 1.17 6.92
N ASP A 86 1.26 0.63 8.10
CA ASP A 86 2.00 -0.47 8.71
C ASP A 86 1.85 -1.78 7.92
N TYR A 87 0.66 -2.03 7.35
CA TYR A 87 0.47 -3.11 6.40
C TYR A 87 1.37 -2.95 5.17
N ALA A 88 1.35 -1.77 4.53
CA ALA A 88 2.15 -1.51 3.34
C ALA A 88 3.66 -1.67 3.60
N LYS A 89 4.16 -1.14 4.73
CA LYS A 89 5.55 -1.33 5.17
C LYS A 89 5.89 -2.80 5.32
N SER A 90 5.04 -3.57 6.00
CA SER A 90 5.26 -5.01 6.20
C SER A 90 5.39 -5.76 4.87
N ARG A 91 4.53 -5.46 3.89
CA ARG A 91 4.57 -6.07 2.56
C ARG A 91 5.83 -5.71 1.78
N ILE A 92 6.26 -4.45 1.85
CA ILE A 92 7.49 -4.00 1.20
C ILE A 92 8.72 -4.65 1.87
N THR A 93 8.76 -4.73 3.20
CA THR A 93 9.84 -5.40 3.93
C THR A 93 9.92 -6.88 3.57
N GLU A 94 8.79 -7.60 3.56
CA GLU A 94 8.73 -9.00 3.14
C GLU A 94 9.23 -9.20 1.70
N TRP A 95 8.89 -8.27 0.80
CA TRP A 95 9.38 -8.30 -0.58
C TRP A 95 10.88 -8.06 -0.67
N LEU A 96 11.41 -7.06 0.06
CA LEU A 96 12.85 -6.77 0.13
C LEU A 96 13.64 -7.97 0.65
N GLU A 97 13.15 -8.65 1.67
CA GLU A 97 13.82 -9.83 2.23
C GLU A 97 13.88 -11.02 1.26
N ARG A 98 12.91 -11.13 0.34
CA ARG A 98 12.88 -12.19 -0.70
C ARG A 98 13.73 -11.88 -1.92
N HIS A 99 14.04 -10.62 -2.16
CA HIS A 99 14.82 -10.14 -3.32
C HIS A 99 16.14 -9.50 -2.89
N LYS A 100 16.66 -9.91 -1.73
CA LYS A 100 17.98 -9.55 -1.22
C LYS A 100 19.10 -10.29 -1.96
#